data_AF-A0A1C5TAW5-F1
#
_entry.id   AF-A0A1C5TAW5-F1
#
_cell.length_a   1.000
_cell.length_b   1.000
_cell.length_c   1.000
_cell.angle_alpha   90.00
_cell.angle_beta   90.00
_cell.angle_gamma   90.00
#
_symmetry.space_group_name_H-M   'P 1'
#
loop_
_entity.id
_entity.type
_entity.pdbx_description
1 polymer ?
#
loop_
_entity_poly.entity_id
_entity_poly.type
_entity_poly.pdbx_seq_one_letter_code
_entity_poly.pdbx_strand_id
1 'polypeptide(L)'
;MNRYIGFDVIKFLKESRGWEEEKKKLQEELDSITEIQGKDNSPVRSRRINDTVSSVAAARERIQNDIDRIEYYEHALDFAMRYITEAEKEVIELFFFGRGYISARVDKFSFEHAICRSDVYSLRRQAIDHLSRIITRRFL
;
A
#
# COMPACT_ATOMS: atom_id res chain seq x y z
N MET A 1 29.24 11.61 1.84
CA MET A 1 28.24 11.29 2.89
C MET A 1 26.95 10.91 2.17
N ASN A 2 26.83 9.63 1.77
CA ASN A 2 25.67 9.12 1.05
C ASN A 2 24.47 9.17 2.00
N ARG A 3 23.51 10.07 1.75
CA ARG A 3 22.19 9.97 2.39
C ARG A 3 21.57 8.70 1.82
N TYR A 4 21.64 7.60 2.57
CA TYR A 4 20.74 6.48 2.35
C TYR A 4 19.34 7.09 2.27
N ILE A 5 18.67 6.91 1.13
CA ILE A 5 17.26 7.26 0.99
C ILE A 5 16.54 6.28 1.92
N GLY A 6 16.40 6.66 3.18
CA GLY A 6 15.75 5.84 4.19
C GLY A 6 14.29 5.61 3.80
N PHE A 7 13.75 4.48 4.21
CA PHE A 7 12.34 4.15 4.03
C PHE A 7 11.45 5.27 4.61
N ASP A 8 10.65 5.90 3.75
CA ASP A 8 9.70 6.93 4.15
C ASP A 8 8.37 6.30 4.53
N VAL A 9 8.23 6.00 5.82
CA VAL A 9 7.02 5.38 6.37
C VAL A 9 5.80 6.28 6.27
N ILE A 10 5.97 7.62 6.27
CA ILE A 10 4.84 8.55 6.17
C ILE A 10 4.26 8.49 4.75
N LYS A 11 5.13 8.45 3.74
CA LYS A 11 4.71 8.25 2.35
C LYS A 11 4.04 6.89 2.18
N PHE A 12 4.65 5.82 2.68
CA PHE A 12 4.09 4.47 2.67
C PHE A 12 2.67 4.39 3.26
N LEU A 13 2.45 4.97 4.44
CA LEU A 13 1.12 5.03 5.09
C LEU A 13 0.10 5.90 4.35
N LYS A 14 0.55 6.90 3.57
CA LYS A 14 -0.36 7.70 2.75
C LYS A 14 -0.78 6.95 1.50
N GLU A 15 0.14 6.24 0.88
CA GLU A 15 -0.09 5.45 -0.33
C GLU A 15 -0.98 4.24 -0.04
N SER A 16 -0.86 3.63 1.15
CA SER A 16 -1.68 2.46 1.53
C SER A 16 -3.19 2.67 1.48
N ARG A 17 -3.64 3.92 1.52
CA ARG A 17 -5.06 4.28 1.37
C ARG A 17 -5.60 4.02 -0.04
N GLY A 18 -4.73 3.98 -1.05
CA GLY A 18 -5.08 3.81 -2.45
C GLY A 18 -4.83 2.41 -2.99
N TRP A 19 -4.08 1.57 -2.28
CA TRP A 19 -3.67 0.25 -2.74
C TRP A 19 -4.83 -0.66 -3.11
N GLU A 20 -5.91 -0.67 -2.33
CA GLU A 20 -7.10 -1.48 -2.64
C GLU A 20 -7.73 -1.06 -3.99
N GLU A 21 -7.86 0.25 -4.23
CA GLU A 21 -8.42 0.78 -5.48
C GLU A 21 -7.46 0.55 -6.67
N GLU A 22 -6.16 0.73 -6.45
CA GLU A 22 -5.11 0.50 -7.45
C GLU A 22 -5.05 -0.98 -7.84
N LYS A 23 -5.04 -1.89 -6.86
CA LYS A 23 -5.09 -3.33 -7.07
C LYS A 23 -6.32 -3.75 -7.84
N LYS A 24 -7.49 -3.18 -7.53
CA LYS A 24 -8.73 -3.44 -8.26
C LYS A 24 -8.61 -3.00 -9.74
N LYS A 25 -8.05 -1.81 -10.01
CA LYS A 25 -7.81 -1.34 -11.38
C LYS A 25 -6.85 -2.24 -12.15
N LEU A 26 -5.77 -2.68 -11.52
CA LEU A 26 -4.81 -3.61 -12.11
C LEU A 26 -5.45 -4.97 -12.41
N GLN A 27 -6.33 -5.46 -11.52
CA GLN A 27 -7.08 -6.69 -11.77
C GLN A 27 -8.04 -6.55 -12.95
N GLU A 28 -8.78 -5.45 -13.05
CA GLU A 28 -9.65 -5.15 -14.20
C GLU A 28 -8.85 -5.05 -15.51
N GLU A 29 -7.64 -4.48 -15.46
CA GLU A 29 -6.74 -4.40 -16.62
C GLU A 29 -6.24 -5.80 -17.03
N LEU A 30 -5.88 -6.65 -16.07
CA LEU A 30 -5.46 -8.03 -16.31
C LEU A 30 -6.59 -8.88 -16.93
N ASP A 31 -7.82 -8.71 -16.45
CA ASP A 31 -9.01 -9.39 -16.96
C ASP A 31 -9.32 -8.93 -18.40
N SER A 32 -9.24 -7.62 -18.68
CA SER A 32 -9.42 -7.05 -20.02
C SER A 32 -8.41 -7.62 -21.03
N ILE A 33 -7.14 -7.70 -20.66
CA ILE A 33 -6.10 -8.31 -21.51
C ILE A 33 -6.41 -9.79 -21.79
N THR A 34 -6.96 -10.50 -20.80
CA THR A 34 -7.32 -11.92 -20.92
C THR A 34 -8.55 -12.11 -21.82
N GLU A 35 -9.56 -11.22 -21.76
CA GLU A 35 -10.74 -11.27 -22.63
C GLU A 35 -10.42 -11.01 -24.11
N ILE A 36 -9.47 -10.12 -24.41
CA ILE A 36 -9.03 -9.84 -25.78
C ILE A 36 -8.50 -11.13 -26.44
N GLN A 37 -7.75 -11.95 -25.70
CA GLN A 37 -7.28 -13.25 -26.20
C GLN A 37 -8.42 -14.26 -26.43
N GLY A 38 -9.50 -14.19 -25.63
CA GLY A 38 -10.67 -15.05 -25.79
C GLY A 38 -11.45 -14.80 -27.09
N LYS A 39 -11.44 -13.56 -27.60
CA LYS A 39 -12.11 -13.18 -28.86
C LYS A 39 -11.26 -13.40 -30.12
N ASP A 40 -9.93 -13.35 -30.00
CA ASP A 40 -9.00 -13.49 -31.14
C ASP A 40 -8.68 -14.95 -31.54
N ASN A 41 -9.27 -15.96 -30.89
CA ASN A 41 -9.13 -17.38 -31.25
C ASN A 41 -9.89 -17.80 -32.53
N SER A 42 -10.19 -16.87 -33.43
CA SER A 42 -10.67 -17.20 -34.79
C SER A 42 -9.48 -17.60 -35.68
N PRO A 43 -9.59 -18.63 -36.53
CA PRO A 43 -8.47 -19.11 -37.34
C PRO A 43 -8.20 -18.14 -38.50
N VAL A 44 -7.56 -17.00 -38.23
CA VAL A 44 -7.14 -16.06 -39.26
C VAL A 44 -5.74 -16.45 -39.74
N ARG A 45 -5.70 -16.92 -41.00
CA ARG A 45 -4.48 -17.20 -41.74
C ARG A 45 -3.61 -15.96 -41.88
N SER A 46 -2.33 -16.14 -41.55
CA SER A 46 -1.14 -15.56 -42.19
C SER A 46 -0.53 -14.25 -41.66
N ARG A 47 0.79 -14.37 -41.39
CA ARG A 47 1.89 -13.39 -41.38
C ARG A 47 1.92 -12.34 -40.25
N ARG A 48 2.95 -12.51 -39.38
CA ARG A 48 3.36 -11.74 -38.18
C ARG A 48 2.57 -12.07 -36.90
N ILE A 49 2.87 -13.20 -36.29
CA ILE A 49 2.16 -13.70 -35.09
C ILE A 49 3.02 -13.60 -33.80
N ASN A 50 4.33 -13.33 -33.90
CA ASN A 50 5.22 -13.52 -32.73
C ASN A 50 5.32 -12.28 -31.79
N ASP A 51 5.06 -11.07 -32.28
CA ASP A 51 5.22 -9.84 -31.48
C ASP A 51 4.00 -9.53 -30.59
N THR A 52 2.79 -9.93 -31.00
CA THR A 52 1.55 -9.66 -30.26
C THR A 52 1.38 -10.57 -29.05
N VAL A 53 1.68 -11.87 -29.17
CA VAL A 53 1.58 -12.81 -28.03
C VAL A 53 2.64 -12.51 -26.96
N SER A 54 3.87 -12.21 -27.40
CA SER A 54 4.99 -11.88 -26.50
C SER A 54 4.78 -10.55 -25.77
N SER A 55 4.24 -9.53 -26.46
CA SER A 55 3.93 -8.23 -25.81
C SER A 55 2.76 -8.33 -24.82
N VAL A 56 1.74 -9.14 -25.12
CA VAL A 56 0.63 -9.40 -24.20
C VAL A 56 1.08 -10.19 -22.96
N ALA A 57 1.91 -11.23 -23.14
CA ALA A 57 2.47 -11.98 -22.01
C ALA A 57 3.31 -11.07 -21.10
N ALA A 58 4.16 -10.22 -21.69
CA ALA A 58 4.93 -9.24 -20.93
C ALA A 58 4.05 -8.21 -20.21
N ALA A 59 2.93 -7.78 -20.80
CA ALA A 59 1.99 -6.87 -20.14
C ALA A 59 1.31 -7.53 -18.94
N ARG A 60 0.85 -8.78 -19.08
CA ARG A 60 0.26 -9.56 -17.97
C ARG A 60 1.25 -9.75 -16.83
N GLU A 61 2.49 -10.12 -17.15
CA GLU A 61 3.55 -10.31 -16.16
C GLU A 61 3.86 -9.01 -15.41
N ARG A 62 3.89 -7.85 -16.09
CA ARG A 62 4.08 -6.55 -15.43
C ARG A 62 2.95 -6.22 -14.45
N ILE A 63 1.70 -6.35 -14.91
CA ILE A 63 0.53 -6.06 -14.07
C ILE A 63 0.50 -7.01 -12.86
N GLN A 64 0.77 -8.30 -13.07
CA GLN A 64 0.85 -9.27 -11.99
C GLN A 64 1.94 -8.90 -10.98
N ASN A 65 3.15 -8.53 -11.45
CA ASN A 65 4.22 -8.08 -10.58
C ASN A 65 3.85 -6.81 -9.78
N ASP A 66 3.09 -5.89 -10.36
CA ASP A 66 2.60 -4.71 -9.64
C ASP A 66 1.56 -5.07 -8.57
N ILE A 67 0.65 -6.02 -8.86
CA ILE A 67 -0.29 -6.58 -7.88
C ILE A 67 0.46 -7.26 -6.73
N ASP A 68 1.39 -8.16 -7.05
CA ASP A 68 2.18 -8.91 -6.06
C ASP A 68 2.99 -7.96 -5.17
N ARG A 69 3.49 -6.85 -5.74
CA ARG A 69 4.19 -5.80 -4.99
C ARG A 69 3.25 -5.08 -4.02
N ILE A 70 2.03 -4.76 -4.44
CA ILE A 70 1.02 -4.16 -3.54
C ILE A 70 0.69 -5.13 -2.40
N GLU A 71 0.46 -6.40 -2.71
CA GLU A 71 0.18 -7.43 -1.69
C GLU A 71 1.32 -7.59 -0.68
N TYR A 72 2.56 -7.53 -1.17
CA TYR A 72 3.73 -7.52 -0.31
C TYR A 72 3.75 -6.32 0.65
N TYR A 73 3.41 -5.13 0.16
CA TYR A 73 3.33 -3.93 0.99
C TYR A 73 2.18 -3.96 1.99
N GLU A 74 1.01 -4.46 1.58
CA GLU A 74 -0.12 -4.73 2.48
C GLU A 74 0.30 -5.67 3.61
N HIS A 75 0.94 -6.79 3.27
CA HIS A 75 1.43 -7.76 4.24
C HIS A 75 2.48 -7.14 5.19
N ALA A 76 3.40 -6.31 4.67
CA ALA A 76 4.39 -5.64 5.50
C ALA A 76 3.76 -4.65 6.50
N LEU A 77 2.74 -3.90 6.06
CA LEU A 77 1.99 -2.99 6.92
C LEU A 77 1.20 -3.76 7.98
N ASP A 78 0.44 -4.78 7.58
CA ASP A 78 -0.35 -5.62 8.48
C ASP A 78 0.51 -6.31 9.54
N PHE A 79 1.67 -6.82 9.12
CA PHE A 79 2.65 -7.36 10.04
C PHE A 79 3.08 -6.28 11.04
N ALA A 80 3.56 -5.12 10.58
CA ALA A 80 4.05 -4.08 11.48
C ALA A 80 2.98 -3.58 12.46
N MET A 81 1.73 -3.44 12.01
CA MET A 81 0.59 -3.02 12.84
C MET A 81 0.24 -4.03 13.95
N ARG A 82 0.62 -5.31 13.82
CA ARG A 82 0.44 -6.34 14.87
C ARG A 82 1.51 -6.30 15.96
N TYR A 83 2.65 -5.64 15.72
CA TYR A 83 3.79 -5.60 16.64
C TYR A 83 4.00 -4.24 17.32
N ILE A 84 3.20 -3.24 16.97
CA ILE A 84 3.10 -1.99 17.73
C ILE A 84 2.03 -2.12 18.83
N THR A 85 2.04 -1.19 19.79
CA THR A 85 1.04 -1.16 20.87
C THR A 85 -0.32 -0.70 20.35
N GLU A 86 -1.41 -1.02 21.07
CA GLU A 86 -2.76 -0.56 20.69
C GLU A 86 -2.85 0.98 20.64
N ALA A 87 -2.21 1.69 21.58
CA ALA A 87 -2.20 3.16 21.55
C ALA A 87 -1.44 3.72 20.33
N GLU A 88 -0.34 3.08 19.92
CA GLU A 88 0.37 3.43 18.69
C GLU A 88 -0.46 3.12 17.45
N LYS A 89 -1.17 1.99 17.44
CA LYS A 89 -2.06 1.61 16.35
C LYS A 89 -3.21 2.60 16.20
N GLU A 90 -3.91 2.92 17.28
CA GLU A 90 -5.00 3.89 17.28
C GLU A 90 -4.52 5.28 16.83
N VAL A 91 -3.33 5.73 17.24
CA VAL A 91 -2.81 7.03 16.79
C VAL A 91 -2.47 7.00 15.29
N ILE A 92 -1.94 5.89 14.76
CA ILE A 92 -1.71 5.73 13.32
C ILE A 92 -3.04 5.76 12.56
N GLU A 93 -4.04 5.01 13.03
CA GLU A 93 -5.39 5.03 12.46
C GLU A 93 -6.02 6.42 12.48
N LEU A 94 -5.88 7.14 13.58
CA LEU A 94 -6.37 8.50 13.73
C LEU A 94 -5.73 9.46 12.71
N PHE A 95 -4.42 9.41 12.48
CA PHE A 95 -3.76 10.36 11.59
C PHE A 95 -3.81 9.98 10.10
N PHE A 96 -3.84 8.70 9.77
CA PHE A 96 -3.67 8.23 8.40
C PHE A 96 -4.96 7.66 7.79
N PHE A 97 -5.78 6.95 8.57
CA PHE A 97 -6.94 6.22 8.04
C PHE A 97 -8.29 6.84 8.38
N GLY A 98 -8.39 7.58 9.48
CA GLY A 98 -9.66 8.16 9.88
C GLY A 98 -10.07 9.38 9.04
N ARG A 99 -11.39 9.56 8.91
CA ARG A 99 -12.02 10.62 8.10
C ARG A 99 -12.41 11.82 8.96
N GLY A 100 -12.57 12.98 8.32
CA GLY A 100 -13.01 14.22 8.98
C GLY A 100 -11.90 15.01 9.67
N TYR A 101 -12.29 16.05 10.41
CA TYR A 101 -11.38 17.03 11.01
C TYR A 101 -10.44 16.37 12.03
N ILE A 102 -9.13 16.49 11.79
CA ILE A 102 -8.11 15.91 12.65
C ILE A 102 -8.13 16.50 14.06
N SER A 103 -8.40 17.81 14.19
CA SER A 103 -8.41 18.48 15.50
C SER A 103 -9.40 17.85 16.47
N ALA A 104 -10.67 17.68 16.04
CA ALA A 104 -11.72 17.11 16.88
C ALA A 104 -11.41 15.66 17.29
N ARG A 105 -10.76 14.90 16.39
CA ARG A 105 -10.35 13.52 16.69
C ARG A 105 -9.19 13.46 17.67
N VAL A 106 -8.20 14.34 17.51
CA VAL A 106 -7.10 14.49 18.49
C VAL A 106 -7.66 14.88 19.86
N ASP A 107 -8.64 15.79 19.92
CA ASP A 107 -9.30 16.16 21.17
C ASP A 107 -9.98 14.95 21.83
N LYS A 108 -10.77 14.19 21.06
CA LYS A 108 -11.42 12.97 21.55
C LYS A 108 -10.41 11.93 22.04
N PHE A 109 -9.38 11.62 21.25
CA PHE A 109 -8.33 10.67 21.62
C PHE A 109 -7.57 11.12 22.88
N SER A 110 -7.25 12.42 22.98
CA SER A 110 -6.58 12.99 24.15
C SER A 110 -7.41 12.83 25.44
N PHE A 111 -8.73 12.97 25.33
CA PHE A 111 -9.66 12.75 26.42
C PHE A 111 -9.76 11.27 26.80
N GLU A 112 -9.91 10.37 25.82
CA GLU A 112 -10.03 8.91 26.03
C GLU A 112 -8.78 8.32 26.69
N HIS A 113 -7.60 8.80 26.30
CA HIS A 113 -6.31 8.33 26.83
C HIS A 113 -5.79 9.16 28.01
N ALA A 114 -6.53 10.18 28.46
CA ALA A 114 -6.15 11.10 29.54
C ALA A 114 -4.74 11.74 29.36
N ILE A 115 -4.40 12.11 28.12
CA ILE A 115 -3.12 12.74 27.77
C ILE A 115 -3.33 14.13 27.17
N CYS A 116 -2.30 14.97 27.18
CA CYS A 116 -2.38 16.28 26.53
C CYS A 116 -2.30 16.14 25.01
N ARG A 117 -2.84 17.12 24.28
CA ARG A 117 -2.78 17.15 22.81
C ARG A 117 -1.34 17.07 22.28
N SER A 118 -0.39 17.71 22.96
CA SER A 118 1.04 17.64 22.63
C SER A 118 1.55 16.21 22.66
N ASP A 119 1.09 15.40 23.61
CA ASP A 119 1.54 14.03 23.81
C ASP A 119 0.98 13.11 22.73
N VAL A 120 -0.21 13.39 22.20
CA VAL A 120 -0.75 12.69 21.02
C VAL A 120 0.20 12.82 19.81
N TYR A 121 0.75 14.01 19.58
CA TYR A 121 1.72 14.21 18.49
C TYR A 121 3.07 13.55 18.77
N SER A 122 3.49 13.49 20.04
CA SER A 122 4.69 12.76 20.46
C SER A 122 4.51 11.25 20.27
N LEU A 123 3.36 10.70 20.68
CA LEU A 123 2.98 9.30 20.49
C LEU A 123 2.94 8.96 19.00
N ARG A 124 2.34 9.82 18.17
CA ARG A 124 2.38 9.65 16.71
C ARG A 124 3.81 9.53 16.18
N ARG A 125 4.74 10.37 16.63
CA ARG A 125 6.14 10.32 16.18
C ARG A 125 6.80 9.02 16.62
N GLN A 126 6.55 8.56 17.83
CA GLN A 126 7.05 7.29 18.34
C GLN A 126 6.50 6.11 17.54
N ALA A 127 5.18 6.08 17.30
CA ALA A 127 4.53 5.05 16.50
C ALA A 127 5.12 4.97 15.08
N ILE A 128 5.33 6.12 14.42
CA ILE A 128 5.95 6.22 13.09
C ILE A 128 7.37 5.64 13.09
N ASP A 129 8.21 6.00 14.08
CA ASP A 129 9.57 5.49 14.18
C ASP A 129 9.59 3.99 14.49
N HIS A 130 8.71 3.52 15.38
CA HIS A 130 8.59 2.10 15.71
C HIS A 130 8.16 1.28 14.49
N LEU A 131 7.13 1.71 13.77
CA LEU A 131 6.63 1.07 12.56
C LEU A 131 7.69 1.06 11.45
N SER A 132 8.41 2.18 11.26
CA SER A 132 9.54 2.27 10.32
C SER A 132 10.63 1.24 10.64
N ARG A 133 11.01 1.08 11.92
CA ARG A 133 12.01 0.09 12.35
C ARG A 133 11.56 -1.33 12.09
N ILE A 134 10.29 -1.67 12.35
CA ILE A 134 9.77 -3.02 12.11
C ILE A 134 9.82 -3.34 10.61
N ILE A 135 9.30 -2.45 9.77
CA ILE A 135 9.27 -2.66 8.32
C ILE A 135 10.71 -2.76 7.78
N THR A 136 11.56 -1.80 8.13
CA THR A 136 12.95 -1.77 7.65
C THR A 136 13.75 -3.00 8.07
N ARG A 137 13.50 -3.57 9.26
CA ARG A 137 14.26 -4.75 9.73
C ARG A 137 13.78 -6.06 9.14
N ARG A 138 12.51 -6.14 8.74
CA ARG A 138 11.86 -7.41 8.38
C ARG A 138 11.60 -7.56 6.87
N PHE A 139 11.49 -6.44 6.16
CA PHE A 139 11.04 -6.42 4.76
C PHE A 139 11.98 -5.64 3.82
N LEU A 140 12.96 -4.90 4.35
CA LEU A 140 13.96 -4.16 3.55
C LEU A 140 15.37 -4.61 3.93
#